data_AF-A0A640WA23-F1
#
_entry.id   AF-A0A640WA23-F1
#
_cell.length_a   1.000
_cell.length_b   1.000
_cell.length_c   1.000
_cell.angle_alpha   90.00
_cell.angle_beta   90.00
_cell.angle_gamma   90.00
#
_symmetry.space_group_name_H-M   'P 1'
#
loop_
_entity.id
_entity.type
_entity.pdbx_description
1 polymer ?
#
loop_
_entity_poly.entity_id
_entity_poly.type
_entity_poly.pdbx_seq_one_letter_code
_entity_poly.pdbx_strand_id
1 'polypeptide(L)'
;MNGEDLWLESASVIFVSREGGFVAAPGLSAPRKIECRELNDYQRRRLQAVLDELDRHVGEPGPAGADRRSFRVTLEVTAGRPEREWELDESAAPRLLIGLWKRGVQELDESGD
;
A
#
# COMPACT_ATOMS: atom_id res chain seq x y z
N MET A 1 -0.71 22.28 8.69
CA MET A 1 -0.75 20.81 8.58
C MET A 1 -2.03 20.48 7.84
N ASN A 2 -1.95 20.29 6.52
CA ASN A 2 -3.11 19.88 5.72
C ASN A 2 -3.33 18.39 5.99
N GLY A 3 -4.04 18.09 7.08
CA GLY A 3 -4.64 16.77 7.28
C GLY A 3 -5.78 16.64 6.29
N GLU A 4 -5.45 16.31 5.04
CA GLU A 4 -6.44 15.80 4.13
C GLU A 4 -6.83 14.43 4.70
N ASP A 5 -8.00 14.35 5.33
CA ASP A 5 -8.61 13.07 5.72
C ASP A 5 -8.75 12.24 4.44
N LEU A 6 -7.75 11.38 4.21
CA LEU A 6 -7.77 10.40 3.14
C LEU A 6 -8.78 9.35 3.54
N TRP A 7 -9.99 9.42 3.00
CA TRP A 7 -10.97 8.36 3.19
C TRP A 7 -11.07 7.50 1.95
N LEU A 8 -10.95 6.19 2.16
CA LEU A 8 -11.20 5.19 1.14
C LEU A 8 -12.67 5.21 0.74
N GLU A 9 -12.94 5.71 -0.46
CA GLU A 9 -14.24 5.61 -1.11
C GLU A 9 -14.43 4.22 -1.72
N SER A 10 -15.67 3.85 -2.03
CA SER A 10 -15.94 2.62 -2.78
C SER A 10 -15.32 2.65 -4.18
N ALA A 11 -15.17 3.83 -4.78
CA ALA A 11 -14.50 4.01 -6.07
C ALA A 11 -12.98 3.90 -5.98
N SER A 12 -12.40 3.97 -4.77
CA SER A 12 -10.96 3.95 -4.56
C SER A 12 -10.34 2.62 -4.96
N VAL A 13 -9.18 2.70 -5.59
CA VAL A 13 -8.36 1.57 -5.98
C VAL A 13 -6.96 1.79 -5.42
N ILE A 14 -6.44 0.80 -4.71
CA ILE A 14 -5.07 0.82 -4.20
C ILE A 14 -4.19 -0.06 -5.09
N PHE A 15 -3.01 0.44 -5.42
CA PHE A 15 -1.97 -0.31 -6.11
C PHE A 15 -0.78 -0.43 -5.19
N VAL A 16 -0.34 -1.67 -4.93
CA VAL A 16 0.84 -1.94 -4.11
C VAL A 16 1.91 -2.60 -4.96
N SER A 17 3.05 -1.95 -5.10
CA SER A 17 4.20 -2.42 -5.86
C SER A 17 5.41 -2.51 -4.95
N ARG A 18 6.33 -3.42 -5.27
CA ARG A 18 7.64 -3.47 -4.63
C ARG A 18 8.72 -3.19 -5.67
N GLU A 19 9.46 -2.11 -5.45
CA GLU A 19 10.60 -1.68 -6.26
C GLU A 19 11.90 -2.08 -5.54
N GLY A 20 12.92 -2.49 -6.30
CA GLY A 20 14.22 -2.88 -5.75
C GLY A 20 14.40 -4.39 -5.54
N GLY A 21 15.66 -4.80 -5.70
CA GLY A 21 16.07 -6.19 -5.85
C GLY A 21 16.28 -6.55 -7.32
N PHE A 22 17.51 -6.89 -7.69
CA PHE A 22 17.92 -7.26 -9.06
C PHE A 22 17.26 -8.55 -9.60
N VAL A 23 16.31 -9.12 -8.85
CA VAL A 23 15.60 -10.33 -9.22
C VAL A 23 14.21 -9.93 -9.69
N ALA A 24 14.06 -9.76 -11.01
CA ALA A 24 12.76 -9.77 -11.65
C ALA A 24 12.12 -11.14 -11.38
N ALA A 25 11.34 -11.27 -10.32
CA ALA A 25 10.54 -12.46 -10.07
C ALA A 25 9.35 -12.41 -11.04
N PRO A 26 9.32 -13.25 -12.09
CA PRO A 26 8.23 -13.22 -13.05
C PRO A 26 6.94 -13.58 -12.33
N GLY A 27 6.03 -12.61 -12.19
CA GLY A 27 4.73 -12.77 -11.52
C GLY A 27 4.53 -11.93 -10.25
N LEU A 28 5.58 -11.38 -9.62
CA LEU A 28 5.46 -10.49 -8.44
C LEU A 28 5.98 -9.06 -8.67
N SER A 29 6.55 -8.75 -9.85
CA SER A 29 6.89 -7.38 -10.23
C SER A 29 5.69 -6.52 -10.61
N ALA A 30 4.48 -7.10 -10.76
CA ALA A 30 3.30 -6.34 -11.12
C ALA A 30 2.66 -5.65 -9.90
N PRO A 31 2.18 -4.39 -10.04
CA PRO A 31 1.39 -3.73 -9.00
C PRO A 31 0.19 -4.58 -8.63
N ARG A 32 -0.01 -4.85 -7.34
CA ARG A 32 -1.20 -5.51 -6.81
C ARG A 32 -2.33 -4.50 -6.72
N LYS A 33 -3.35 -4.67 -7.55
CA LYS A 33 -4.58 -3.87 -7.52
C LYS A 33 -5.54 -4.38 -6.45
N ILE A 34 -6.06 -3.48 -5.63
CA ILE A 34 -7.07 -3.73 -4.59
C ILE A 34 -8.22 -2.76 -4.83
N GLU A 35 -9.39 -3.28 -5.14
CA GLU A 35 -10.58 -2.48 -5.45
C GLU A 35 -11.44 -2.29 -4.21
N CYS A 36 -11.55 -1.07 -3.70
CA CYS A 36 -12.30 -0.81 -2.47
C CYS A 36 -13.80 -1.07 -2.61
N ARG A 37 -14.33 -1.12 -3.83
CA ARG A 37 -15.72 -1.55 -4.12
C ARG A 37 -15.99 -3.02 -3.79
N GLU A 38 -14.95 -3.86 -3.81
CA GLU A 38 -15.06 -5.29 -3.47
C GLU A 38 -14.79 -5.56 -1.98
N LEU A 39 -14.42 -4.52 -1.23
CA LEU A 39 -14.12 -4.62 0.19
C LEU A 39 -15.36 -4.34 1.05
N ASN A 40 -15.51 -5.15 2.10
CA ASN A 40 -16.48 -4.88 3.17
C ASN A 40 -15.97 -3.78 4.11
N ASP A 41 -16.84 -3.21 4.95
CA ASP A 41 -16.50 -2.13 5.88
C ASP A 41 -15.35 -2.47 6.83
N TYR A 42 -15.22 -3.75 7.20
CA TYR A 42 -14.12 -4.22 8.03
C TYR A 42 -12.77 -4.16 7.28
N GLN A 43 -12.73 -4.72 6.07
CA GLN A 43 -11.53 -4.73 5.24
C GLN A 43 -11.12 -3.31 4.84
N ARG A 44 -12.10 -2.44 4.54
CA ARG A 44 -11.88 -1.03 4.24
C ARG A 44 -11.27 -0.29 5.44
N ARG A 45 -11.78 -0.51 6.65
CA ARG A 45 -11.20 0.07 7.88
C ARG A 45 -9.77 -0.41 8.14
N ARG A 46 -9.48 -1.68 7.89
CA ARG A 46 -8.11 -2.21 7.98
C ARG A 46 -7.18 -1.58 6.95
N LEU A 47 -7.62 -1.49 5.71
CA LEU A 47 -6.85 -0.83 4.65
C LEU A 47 -6.62 0.66 4.97
N GLN A 48 -7.65 1.34 5.50
CA GLN A 48 -7.55 2.72 5.96
C GLN A 48 -6.48 2.89 7.05
N ALA A 49 -6.40 1.97 8.01
CA ALA A 49 -5.38 2.00 9.06
C ALA A 49 -3.97 1.82 8.48
N VAL A 50 -3.80 0.98 7.45
CA VAL A 50 -2.51 0.88 6.74
C VAL A 50 -2.15 2.21 6.09
N LEU A 51 -3.07 2.83 5.35
CA LEU A 51 -2.81 4.11 4.67
C LEU A 51 -2.48 5.23 5.67
N ASP A 52 -3.16 5.29 6.81
CA ASP A 52 -2.84 6.24 7.89
C ASP A 52 -1.43 6.02 8.45
N GLU A 53 -1.02 4.76 8.63
CA GLU A 53 0.35 4.43 9.04
C GLU A 53 1.37 4.84 7.96
N LEU A 54 1.08 4.60 6.68
CA LEU A 54 1.94 5.04 5.58
C LEU A 54 2.08 6.56 5.54
N ASP A 55 1.00 7.30 5.79
CA ASP A 55 1.01 8.75 5.82
C ASP A 55 1.95 9.31 6.89
N ARG A 56 2.00 8.64 8.04
CA ARG A 56 2.94 8.98 9.13
C ARG A 56 4.40 8.70 8.78
N HIS A 57 4.65 7.71 7.92
CA HIS A 57 6.00 7.32 7.49
C HIS A 57 6.50 8.09 6.26
N VAL A 58 5.61 8.69 5.46
CA VAL A 58 5.98 9.57 4.35
C VAL A 58 6.65 10.84 4.90
N GLY A 59 7.99 10.83 4.91
CA GLY A 59 8.78 11.96 5.38
C GLY A 59 10.07 11.57 6.10
N GLU A 60 10.26 10.30 6.46
CA GLU A 60 11.52 9.83 7.06
C GLU A 60 12.51 9.41 5.96
N PRO A 61 13.58 10.18 5.68
CA PRO A 61 14.60 9.75 4.75
C PRO A 61 15.32 8.53 5.34
N GLY A 62 14.94 7.34 4.90
CA GLY A 62 15.69 6.12 5.24
C GLY A 62 17.16 6.25 4.81
N PRO A 63 18.08 5.54 5.50
CA PRO A 63 19.51 5.67 5.25
C PRO A 63 19.87 5.34 3.80
N ALA A 64 20.78 6.12 3.21
CA ALA A 64 21.27 5.91 1.85
C ALA A 64 22.13 4.63 1.79
N GLY A 65 21.54 3.52 1.35
CA GLY A 65 22.21 2.22 1.17
C GLY A 65 21.87 1.57 -0.17
N ALA A 66 22.84 0.91 -0.78
CA ALA A 66 22.80 0.42 -2.17
C ALA A 66 21.87 -0.78 -2.45
N ASP A 67 21.22 -1.35 -1.43
CA ASP A 67 20.26 -2.46 -1.54
C ASP A 67 18.92 -2.07 -0.88
N ARG A 68 18.35 -0.91 -1.21
CA ARG A 68 16.99 -0.55 -0.74
C ARG A 68 15.95 -1.24 -1.63
N ARG A 69 15.08 -2.00 -0.97
CA ARG A 69 13.78 -2.41 -1.52
C ARG A 69 12.77 -1.45 -0.95
N SER A 70 11.97 -0.85 -1.81
CA SER A 70 10.94 0.10 -1.45
C SER A 70 9.58 -0.46 -1.86
N PHE A 71 8.56 -0.23 -1.06
CA PHE A 71 7.18 -0.38 -1.49
C PHE A 71 6.67 0.97 -1.99
N ARG A 72 5.96 0.91 -3.11
CA ARG A 72 5.22 2.04 -3.67
C ARG A 72 3.74 1.72 -3.60
N VAL A 73 2.99 2.58 -2.93
CA VAL A 73 1.55 2.46 -2.77
C VAL A 73 0.90 3.64 -3.44
N THR A 74 -0.06 3.39 -4.32
CA THR A 74 -0.79 4.44 -5.03
C THR A 74 -2.27 4.29 -4.78
N LEU A 75 -2.92 5.37 -4.37
CA LEU A 75 -4.37 5.48 -4.24
C LEU A 75 -4.92 6.22 -5.45
N GLU A 76 -5.79 5.55 -6.21
CA GLU A 76 -6.59 6.15 -7.28
C GLU A 76 -8.06 6.19 -6.88
N VAL A 77 -8.63 7.38 -6.71
CA VAL A 77 -10.08 7.55 -6.51
C VAL A 77 -10.81 7.69 -7.85
N THR A 78 -10.18 8.42 -8.78
CA THR A 78 -10.66 8.56 -10.16
C THR A 78 -9.73 7.78 -11.07
N ALA A 79 -10.30 6.90 -11.89
CA ALA A 79 -9.54 6.03 -12.80
C ALA A 79 -8.56 6.85 -13.67
N GLY A 80 -7.27 6.55 -13.57
CA GLY A 80 -6.21 7.19 -14.34
C GLY A 80 -5.64 8.45 -13.69
N ARG A 81 -6.02 8.78 -12.45
CA ARG A 81 -5.41 9.87 -11.68
C ARG A 81 -5.08 9.40 -10.26
N PRO A 82 -3.78 9.28 -9.91
CA PRO A 82 -3.39 9.03 -8.52
C PRO A 82 -3.80 10.23 -7.67
N GLU A 83 -4.58 9.97 -6.63
CA GLU A 83 -4.93 10.94 -5.62
C GLU A 83 -3.76 11.11 -4.63
N ARG A 84 -3.19 10.00 -4.17
CA ARG A 84 -2.04 10.00 -3.28
C ARG A 84 -1.10 8.83 -3.56
N GLU A 85 0.17 9.05 -3.28
CA GLU A 85 1.22 8.05 -3.42
C GLU A 85 2.10 8.06 -2.16
N TRP A 86 2.45 6.86 -1.70
CA TRP A 86 3.38 6.64 -0.61
C TRP A 86 4.54 5.78 -1.11
N GLU A 87 5.75 6.17 -0.75
CA GLU A 87 6.95 5.39 -0.97
C GLU A 87 7.67 5.20 0.37
N LEU A 88 7.99 3.96 0.70
CA LEU A 88 8.67 3.60 1.94
C LEU A 88 9.52 2.35 1.76
N ASP A 89 10.53 2.16 2.59
CA ASP A 89 11.32 0.93 2.59
C ASP A 89 10.53 -0.31 2.94
N GLU A 90 10.92 -1.46 2.39
CA GLU A 90 10.50 -2.78 2.87
C GLU A 90 10.78 -2.96 4.38
N SER A 91 11.84 -2.33 4.90
CA SER A 91 12.16 -2.37 6.34
C SER A 91 11.26 -1.46 7.20
N ALA A 92 10.71 -0.40 6.62
CA ALA A 92 9.76 0.49 7.29
C ALA A 92 8.30 0.12 6.97
N ALA A 93 8.09 -0.80 6.02
CA ALA A 93 6.78 -1.18 5.54
C ALA A 93 6.00 -1.92 6.64
N PRO A 94 4.71 -1.56 6.83
CA PRO A 94 3.81 -2.31 7.68
C PRO A 94 3.82 -3.78 7.26
N ARG A 95 3.83 -4.71 8.23
CA ARG A 95 3.69 -6.14 7.92
C ARG A 95 2.42 -6.41 7.11
N LEU A 96 1.35 -5.67 7.43
CA LEU A 96 0.08 -5.75 6.74
C LEU A 96 0.19 -5.30 5.26
N LEU A 97 1.04 -4.31 4.94
CA LEU A 97 1.31 -3.90 3.55
C LEU A 97 2.04 -4.99 2.76
N ILE A 98 3.05 -5.62 3.38
CA ILE A 98 3.79 -6.73 2.76
C ILE A 98 2.84 -7.91 2.49
N GLY A 99 1.95 -8.19 3.44
CA GLY A 99 0.90 -9.20 3.30
C GLY A 99 -0.10 -8.86 2.19
N LEU A 100 -0.56 -7.61 2.12
CA LEU A 100 -1.43 -7.09 1.05
C LEU A 100 -0.78 -7.25 -0.33
N TRP A 101 0.52 -6.99 -0.47
CA TRP A 101 1.22 -7.22 -1.73
C TRP A 101 1.28 -8.71 -2.09
N LYS A 102 1.58 -9.59 -1.12
CA LYS A 102 1.71 -11.04 -1.35
C LYS A 102 0.38 -11.75 -1.60
N ARG A 103 -0.64 -11.45 -0.80
CA ARG A 103 -1.93 -12.17 -0.73
C ARG A 103 -3.11 -11.33 -1.22
N GLY A 104 -2.96 -10.02 -1.39
CA GLY A 104 -4.05 -9.11 -1.76
C GLY A 104 -5.04 -8.95 -0.61
N VAL A 105 -6.32 -8.79 -0.98
CA VAL A 105 -7.44 -8.59 -0.05
C VAL A 105 -7.62 -9.70 0.98
N GLN A 106 -7.07 -10.89 0.73
CA GLN A 106 -7.07 -12.01 1.69
C GLN A 106 -6.31 -11.67 2.98
N GLU A 107 -5.29 -10.81 2.90
CA GLU A 107 -4.57 -10.33 4.08
C GLU A 107 -5.47 -9.55 5.03
N LEU A 108 -6.46 -8.83 4.49
CA LEU A 108 -7.42 -8.04 5.28
C LEU A 108 -8.43 -8.94 6.00
N ASP A 109 -8.64 -10.16 5.51
CA ASP A 109 -9.53 -11.16 6.10
C ASP A 109 -8.84 -11.88 7.28
N GLU A 110 -7.59 -12.31 7.09
CA GLU A 110 -6.91 -13.26 7.97
C GLU A 110 -6.31 -12.73 9.28
N SER A 111 -6.33 -11.43 9.61
CA SER A 111 -5.79 -10.99 10.93
C SER A 111 -6.76 -11.21 12.10
N GLY A 112 -7.57 -12.26 12.05
CA GLY A 112 -8.47 -12.70 13.12
C GLY A 112 -8.11 -14.11 13.57
N ASP A 113 -6.95 -14.26 14.22
CA ASP A 113 -6.68 -15.38 15.14
C ASP A 113 -6.00 -14.82 16.39
#